data_AF-A0A533TJU0-F1
#
_entry.id   AF-A0A533TJU0-F1
#
_cell.length_a   1.000
_cell.length_b   1.000
_cell.length_c   1.000
_cell.angle_alpha   90.00
_cell.angle_beta   90.00
_cell.angle_gamma   90.00
#
_symmetry.space_group_name_H-M   'P 1'
#
loop_
_entity.id
_entity.type
_entity.pdbx_description
1 polymer ?
#
loop_
_entity_poly.entity_id
_entity_poly.type
_entity_poly.pdbx_seq_one_letter_code
_entity_poly.pdbx_strand_id
1 'polypeptide(L)'
;MAAEKPVQSLLPVEGKLYAVLLGTAMILFTTTVPYLTLLNVFLFAGIFLAGVVALHQTIMRFQVTLTFREAFVLGCMAGLAGGVVSEVITFFLMTFLHYRPGTESLALIVDWALEMARKQPELQEQVQALVAAEKLALAPVTLTFTELLMNMAFSGIFYAPIAGLGGAYAVRRLKRQASRG
;
A
#
# COMPACT_ATOMS: atom_id res chain seq x y z
N MET A 1 -4.26 39.56 18.68
CA MET A 1 -3.92 38.34 17.92
C MET A 1 -3.34 37.34 18.91
N ALA A 2 -4.13 36.35 19.33
CA ALA A 2 -3.64 35.30 20.22
C ALA A 2 -2.70 34.39 19.44
N ALA A 3 -1.45 34.28 19.89
CA ALA A 3 -0.48 33.37 19.31
C ALA A 3 -1.02 31.93 19.40
N GLU A 4 -1.22 31.28 18.25
CA GLU A 4 -1.47 29.84 18.19
C GLU A 4 -0.31 29.13 18.89
N LYS A 5 -0.58 28.53 20.05
CA LYS A 5 0.38 27.64 20.69
C LYS A 5 0.70 26.52 19.71
N PRO A 6 1.99 26.16 19.53
CA PRO A 6 2.35 25.03 18.69
C PRO A 6 1.64 23.80 19.27
N VAL A 7 0.75 23.21 18.46
CA VAL A 7 0.04 21.97 18.79
C VAL A 7 1.12 20.90 18.96
N GLN A 8 1.56 20.70 20.21
CA GLN A 8 2.44 19.60 20.56
C GLN A 8 1.70 18.32 20.18
N SER A 9 2.33 17.53 19.32
CA SER A 9 1.83 16.23 18.95
C SER A 9 1.62 15.40 20.21
N LEU A 10 0.35 15.13 20.53
CA LEU A 10 -0.05 14.42 21.75
C LEU A 10 0.37 12.94 21.73
N LEU A 11 0.96 12.48 20.63
CA LEU A 11 1.27 11.08 20.40
C LEU A 11 2.70 10.77 20.84
N PRO A 12 2.90 9.85 21.81
CA PRO A 12 4.23 9.45 22.26
C PRO A 12 5.01 8.81 21.11
N VAL A 13 6.34 8.83 21.20
CA VAL A 13 7.22 8.25 20.17
C VAL A 13 6.87 6.78 19.91
N GLU A 14 6.56 6.03 20.97
CA GLU A 14 6.09 4.64 20.90
C GLU A 14 4.85 4.48 20.03
N GLY A 15 3.88 5.40 20.14
CA GLY A 15 2.67 5.35 19.31
C GLY A 15 2.95 5.69 17.85
N LYS A 16 3.89 6.60 17.58
CA LYS A 16 4.30 6.93 16.21
C LYS A 16 4.98 5.74 15.55
N LEU A 17 5.89 5.09 16.27
CA LEU A 17 6.56 3.87 15.84
C LEU A 17 5.55 2.74 15.63
N TYR A 18 4.60 2.56 16.56
CA TYR A 18 3.54 1.56 16.43
C TYR A 18 2.69 1.77 15.17
N ALA A 19 2.28 3.01 14.88
CA ALA A 19 1.53 3.32 13.67
C ALA A 19 2.33 2.99 12.39
N VAL A 20 3.60 3.38 12.36
CA VAL A 20 4.48 3.14 11.20
C VAL A 20 4.73 1.65 11.02
N LEU A 21 5.05 0.91 12.09
CA LEU A 21 5.31 -0.53 12.03
C LEU A 21 4.06 -1.30 11.61
N LEU A 22 2.90 -0.98 12.19
CA LEU A 22 1.64 -1.64 11.85
C LEU A 22 1.25 -1.36 10.39
N GLY A 23 1.39 -0.10 9.93
CA GLY A 23 1.13 0.25 8.54
C GLY A 23 2.11 -0.41 7.57
N THR A 24 3.41 -0.45 7.91
CA THR A 24 4.44 -1.16 7.14
C THR A 24 4.11 -2.64 7.02
N ALA A 25 3.76 -3.30 8.13
CA ALA A 25 3.39 -4.71 8.13
C ALA A 25 2.15 -4.96 7.25
N MET A 26 1.12 -4.11 7.35
CA MET A 26 -0.07 -4.22 6.50
C MET A 26 0.24 -4.01 5.02
N ILE A 27 1.09 -3.03 4.68
CA ILE A 27 1.54 -2.82 3.30
C ILE A 27 2.29 -4.05 2.80
N LEU A 28 3.20 -4.60 3.59
CA LEU A 28 3.88 -5.86 3.26
C LEU A 28 2.89 -6.97 2.98
N PHE A 29 1.95 -7.24 3.89
CA PHE A 29 0.94 -8.27 3.68
C PHE A 29 0.12 -8.05 2.40
N THR A 30 -0.29 -6.82 2.12
CA THR A 30 -1.07 -6.52 0.90
C THR A 30 -0.24 -6.50 -0.38
N THR A 31 1.09 -6.43 -0.31
CA THR A 31 1.99 -6.35 -1.48
C THR A 31 2.74 -7.65 -1.74
N THR A 32 2.89 -8.53 -0.74
CA THR A 32 3.65 -9.79 -0.88
C THR A 32 2.79 -11.05 -0.84
N VAL A 33 1.62 -11.02 -0.19
CA VAL A 33 0.76 -12.21 -0.10
C VAL A 33 -0.03 -12.38 -1.40
N PRO A 34 -0.03 -13.57 -2.01
CA PRO A 34 -0.85 -13.87 -3.17
C PRO A 34 -2.31 -13.49 -2.95
N TYR A 35 -3.00 -13.05 -4.01
CA TYR A 35 -4.40 -12.58 -4.01
C TYR A 35 -4.65 -11.27 -3.25
N LEU A 36 -3.95 -10.98 -2.13
CA LEU A 36 -4.08 -9.69 -1.44
C LEU A 36 -3.48 -8.54 -2.25
N THR A 37 -2.50 -8.84 -3.11
CA THR A 37 -1.98 -7.93 -4.13
C THR A 37 -3.06 -7.37 -5.04
N LEU A 38 -4.16 -8.11 -5.28
CA LEU A 38 -5.30 -7.60 -6.06
C LEU A 38 -5.95 -6.37 -5.42
N LEU A 39 -5.93 -6.25 -4.08
CA LEU A 39 -6.41 -5.04 -3.40
C LEU A 39 -5.61 -3.81 -3.80
N ASN A 40 -4.33 -3.98 -4.15
CA ASN A 40 -3.50 -2.88 -4.61
C ASN A 40 -3.65 -2.60 -6.10
N VAL A 41 -3.99 -3.61 -6.91
CA VAL A 41 -4.40 -3.43 -8.31
C VAL A 41 -5.65 -2.54 -8.40
N PHE A 42 -6.60 -2.67 -7.47
CA PHE A 42 -7.75 -1.78 -7.35
C PHE A 42 -7.38 -0.46 -6.67
N LEU A 43 -6.69 0.43 -7.40
CA LEU A 43 -6.42 1.82 -7.00
C LEU A 43 -5.65 1.94 -5.66
N PHE A 44 -4.71 1.03 -5.40
CA PHE A 44 -3.93 0.98 -4.15
C PHE A 44 -4.80 0.88 -2.88
N ALA A 45 -5.97 0.22 -2.96
CA ALA A 45 -6.90 0.12 -1.85
C ALA A 45 -6.29 -0.58 -0.64
N GLY A 46 -5.41 -1.58 -0.83
CA GLY A 46 -4.69 -2.24 0.27
C GLY A 46 -3.79 -1.26 1.04
N ILE A 47 -3.05 -0.40 0.35
CA ILE A 47 -2.20 0.64 0.94
C ILE A 47 -3.03 1.70 1.67
N PHE A 48 -4.13 2.13 1.05
CA PHE A 48 -5.08 3.04 1.70
C PHE A 48 -5.62 2.42 3.00
N LEU A 49 -6.07 1.17 2.95
CA LEU A 49 -6.57 0.43 4.12
C LEU A 49 -5.50 0.24 5.18
N ALA A 50 -4.25 0.01 4.80
CA ALA A 50 -3.13 -0.06 5.75
C ALA A 50 -3.01 1.25 6.54
N GLY A 51 -3.11 2.40 5.88
CA GLY A 51 -3.15 3.71 6.53
C GLY A 51 -4.37 3.88 7.45
N VAL A 52 -5.56 3.47 6.99
CA VAL A 52 -6.79 3.52 7.81
C VAL A 52 -6.65 2.69 9.08
N VAL A 53 -6.26 1.43 8.95
CA VAL A 53 -6.18 0.47 10.05
C VAL A 53 -5.09 0.86 11.03
N ALA A 54 -3.90 1.22 10.52
CA ALA A 54 -2.77 1.61 11.37
C ALA A 54 -3.10 2.80 12.26
N LEU A 55 -3.68 3.86 11.69
CA LEU A 55 -4.01 5.06 12.44
C LEU A 55 -5.24 4.85 13.33
N HIS A 56 -6.25 4.09 12.88
CA HIS A 56 -7.38 3.74 13.72
C HIS A 56 -6.96 2.96 14.97
N GLN A 57 -6.16 1.90 14.80
CA GLN A 57 -5.65 1.09 15.91
C GLN A 57 -4.76 1.92 16.85
N THR A 58 -3.91 2.80 16.30
CA THR A 58 -3.04 3.66 17.11
C THR A 58 -3.85 4.66 17.94
N ILE A 59 -4.83 5.33 17.34
CA ILE A 59 -5.72 6.27 18.04
C ILE A 59 -6.47 5.55 19.17
N MET A 60 -7.02 4.37 18.90
CA MET A 60 -7.76 3.60 19.91
C MET A 60 -6.86 3.04 21.00
N ARG A 61 -5.63 2.64 20.68
CA ARG A 61 -4.70 2.05 21.66
C ARG A 61 -4.12 3.10 22.61
N PHE A 62 -3.72 4.25 22.08
CA PHE A 62 -3.09 5.32 22.87
C PHE A 62 -4.10 6.36 23.37
N GLN A 63 -5.37 6.25 22.98
CA GLN A 63 -6.46 7.15 23.39
C GLN A 63 -6.15 8.63 23.11
N VAL A 64 -5.57 8.91 21.94
CA VAL A 64 -5.08 10.24 21.54
C VAL A 64 -5.91 10.84 20.43
N THR A 65 -6.15 12.15 20.50
CA THR A 65 -6.82 12.90 19.43
C THR A 65 -5.80 13.42 18.44
N LEU A 66 -5.83 12.88 17.22
CA LEU A 66 -5.00 13.34 16.12
C LEU A 66 -5.72 14.37 15.26
N THR A 67 -4.98 15.39 14.82
CA THR A 67 -5.41 16.26 13.72
C THR A 67 -5.36 15.53 12.38
N PHE A 68 -6.11 16.02 11.39
CA PHE A 68 -6.06 15.45 10.03
C PHE A 68 -4.63 15.51 9.45
N ARG A 69 -3.90 16.59 9.73
CA ARG A 69 -2.52 16.78 9.28
C ARG A 69 -1.58 15.77 9.91
N GLU A 70 -1.67 15.53 11.22
CA GLU A 70 -0.82 14.54 11.89
C GLU A 70 -1.11 13.12 11.43
N ALA A 71 -2.37 12.75 11.29
CA ALA A 71 -2.74 11.43 10.79
C ALA A 71 -2.32 11.23 9.33
N PHE A 72 -2.40 12.27 8.50
CA PHE A 72 -1.88 12.25 7.14
C PHE A 72 -0.37 12.04 7.13
N VAL A 73 0.39 12.83 7.90
CA VAL A 73 1.86 12.72 7.96
C VAL A 73 2.31 11.36 8.49
N LEU A 74 1.69 10.85 9.56
CA LEU A 74 1.99 9.53 10.09
C LEU A 74 1.62 8.41 9.11
N GLY A 75 0.50 8.54 8.40
CA GLY A 75 0.14 7.63 7.32
C GLY A 75 1.15 7.68 6.17
N CYS A 76 1.65 8.87 5.80
CA CYS A 76 2.72 9.01 4.81
C CYS A 76 4.02 8.34 5.24
N MET A 77 4.40 8.46 6.52
CA MET A 77 5.57 7.76 7.04
C MET A 77 5.41 6.24 6.98
N ALA A 78 4.21 5.74 7.32
CA ALA A 78 3.90 4.32 7.20
C ALA A 78 3.92 3.84 5.74
N GLY A 79 3.39 4.65 4.81
CA GLY A 79 3.43 4.37 3.37
C GLY A 79 4.86 4.35 2.81
N LEU A 80 5.69 5.32 3.20
CA LEU A 80 7.09 5.39 2.78
C LEU A 80 7.89 4.20 3.30
N ALA A 81 7.79 3.92 4.61
CA ALA A 81 8.46 2.76 5.20
C ALA A 81 7.95 1.44 4.60
N GLY A 82 6.63 1.30 4.46
CA GLY A 82 5.99 0.17 3.79
C GLY A 82 6.50 -0.06 2.38
N GLY A 83 6.54 0.99 1.55
CA GLY A 83 7.01 0.92 0.17
C GLY A 83 8.50 0.56 0.06
N VAL A 84 9.35 1.15 0.89
CA VAL A 84 10.78 0.80 0.89
C VAL A 84 10.98 -0.65 1.32
N VAL A 85 10.35 -1.07 2.42
CA VAL A 85 10.51 -2.43 2.93
C VAL A 85 9.87 -3.46 2.00
N SER A 86 8.76 -3.15 1.31
CA SER A 86 8.15 -4.05 0.33
C SER A 86 9.07 -4.33 -0.85
N GLU A 87 9.80 -3.32 -1.34
CA GLU A 87 10.79 -3.53 -2.41
C GLU A 87 11.99 -4.36 -1.93
N VAL A 88 12.48 -4.12 -0.71
CA VAL A 88 13.53 -4.96 -0.10
C VAL A 88 13.07 -6.42 -0.07
N ILE A 89 11.89 -6.69 0.49
CA ILE A 89 11.38 -8.05 0.62
C ILE A 89 11.15 -8.67 -0.76
N THR A 90 10.58 -7.91 -1.70
CA THR A 90 10.35 -8.38 -3.07
C THR A 90 11.65 -8.76 -3.74
N PHE A 91 12.72 -7.98 -3.58
CA PHE A 91 14.07 -8.32 -4.04
C PHE A 91 14.55 -9.64 -3.42
N PHE A 92 14.46 -9.81 -2.10
CA PHE A 92 14.83 -11.09 -1.46
C PHE A 92 14.03 -12.29 -1.98
N LEU A 93 12.71 -12.12 -2.16
CA LEU A 93 11.84 -13.17 -2.68
C LEU A 93 12.24 -13.57 -4.11
N MET A 94 12.56 -12.60 -4.97
CA MET A 94 12.99 -12.86 -6.34
C MET A 94 14.39 -13.49 -6.40
N THR A 95 15.35 -13.00 -5.60
CA THR A 95 16.75 -13.47 -5.64
C THR A 95 16.92 -14.85 -5.02
N PHE A 96 16.25 -15.15 -3.90
CA PHE A 96 16.50 -16.38 -3.13
C PHE A 96 15.41 -17.44 -3.30
N LEU A 97 14.15 -17.02 -3.40
CA LEU A 97 13.02 -17.96 -3.49
C LEU A 97 12.49 -18.11 -4.91
N HIS A 98 13.07 -17.39 -5.89
CA HIS A 98 12.58 -17.32 -7.28
C HIS A 98 11.07 -16.98 -7.35
N TYR A 99 10.59 -16.26 -6.33
CA TYR A 99 9.19 -15.90 -6.18
C TYR A 99 9.01 -14.43 -6.55
N ARG A 100 8.10 -14.14 -7.49
CA ARG A 100 7.78 -12.77 -7.91
C ARG A 100 6.37 -12.41 -7.42
N PRO A 101 6.26 -11.58 -6.36
CA PRO A 101 4.97 -11.12 -5.88
C PRO A 101 4.13 -10.50 -7.00
N GLY A 102 2.86 -10.89 -7.07
CA GLY A 102 1.89 -10.34 -8.02
C GLY A 102 1.76 -11.09 -9.34
N THR A 103 2.65 -12.04 -9.67
CA THR A 103 2.48 -12.87 -10.89
C THR A 103 1.24 -13.74 -10.82
N GLU A 104 0.90 -14.28 -9.65
CA GLU A 104 -0.32 -15.10 -9.51
C GLU A 104 -1.58 -14.26 -9.69
N SER A 105 -1.55 -13.01 -9.21
CA SER A 105 -2.68 -12.08 -9.40
C SER A 105 -2.84 -11.67 -10.85
N LEU A 106 -1.72 -11.47 -11.56
CA LEU A 106 -1.73 -11.14 -12.98
C LEU A 106 -2.26 -12.32 -13.81
N ALA A 107 -1.82 -13.54 -13.53
CA ALA A 107 -2.32 -14.75 -14.18
C ALA A 107 -3.84 -14.89 -14.02
N LEU A 108 -4.38 -14.66 -12.82
CA LEU A 108 -5.83 -14.69 -12.58
C LEU A 108 -6.59 -13.63 -13.39
N ILE A 109 -6.05 -12.42 -13.51
CA ILE A 109 -6.67 -11.36 -14.32
C ILE A 109 -6.64 -11.74 -15.79
N VAL A 110 -5.54 -12.31 -16.28
CA VAL A 110 -5.40 -12.77 -17.68
C VAL A 110 -6.36 -13.92 -17.97
N ASP A 111 -6.45 -14.91 -17.08
CA ASP A 111 -7.40 -16.01 -17.21
C ASP A 111 -8.85 -15.51 -17.28
N TRP A 112 -9.21 -14.56 -16.42
CA TRP A 112 -10.54 -13.96 -16.43
C TRP A 112 -10.82 -13.14 -17.71
N ALA A 113 -9.80 -12.42 -18.20
CA ALA A 113 -9.88 -11.69 -19.46
C ALA A 113 -10.02 -12.64 -20.67
N LEU A 114 -9.32 -13.77 -20.68
CA LEU A 114 -9.44 -14.81 -21.70
C LEU A 114 -10.84 -15.43 -21.71
N GLU A 115 -11.43 -15.70 -20.54
CA GLU A 115 -12.80 -16.20 -20.44
C GLU A 115 -13.84 -15.20 -20.98
N MET A 116 -13.66 -13.90 -20.72
CA MET A 116 -14.51 -12.86 -21.30
C MET A 116 -14.33 -12.75 -22.82
N ALA A 117 -13.10 -12.78 -23.32
CA ALA A 117 -12.80 -12.67 -24.74
C ALA A 117 -13.28 -13.89 -25.56
N ARG A 118 -13.44 -15.07 -24.96
CA ARG A 118 -14.09 -16.22 -25.63
C ARG A 118 -15.52 -15.90 -26.10
N LYS A 119 -16.19 -14.94 -25.46
CA LYS A 119 -17.56 -14.51 -25.80
C LYS A 119 -17.60 -13.27 -26.70
N GLN A 120 -16.48 -12.59 -26.93
CA GLN A 120 -16.41 -11.34 -27.70
C GLN A 120 -15.12 -11.28 -28.55
N PRO A 121 -15.21 -11.45 -29.88
CA PRO A 121 -14.03 -11.47 -30.76
C PRO A 121 -13.27 -10.14 -30.78
N GLU A 122 -13.94 -9.01 -30.52
CA GLU A 122 -13.32 -7.68 -30.45
C GLU A 122 -12.32 -7.53 -29.29
N LEU A 123 -12.46 -8.33 -28.23
CA LEU A 123 -11.54 -8.32 -27.09
C LEU A 123 -10.31 -9.22 -27.30
N GLN A 124 -10.27 -10.06 -28.34
CA GLN A 124 -9.17 -11.02 -28.52
C GLN A 124 -7.82 -10.35 -28.78
N GLU A 125 -7.77 -9.25 -29.55
CA GLU A 125 -6.52 -8.53 -29.78
C GLU A 125 -5.97 -7.90 -28.49
N GLN A 126 -6.85 -7.34 -27.65
CA GLN A 126 -6.47 -6.75 -26.37
C GLN A 126 -5.97 -7.82 -25.38
N VAL A 127 -6.60 -8.99 -25.39
CA VAL A 127 -6.19 -10.11 -24.52
C VAL A 127 -4.89 -10.75 -25.00
N GLN A 128 -4.64 -10.82 -26.31
CA GLN A 128 -3.33 -11.25 -26.82
C GLN A 128 -2.20 -10.31 -26.40
N ALA A 129 -2.45 -9.00 -26.37
CA ALA A 129 -1.49 -8.04 -25.82
C ALA A 129 -1.23 -8.25 -24.31
N LEU A 130 -2.27 -8.56 -23.53
CA LEU A 130 -2.15 -8.90 -22.11
C LEU A 130 -1.35 -10.19 -21.88
N VAL A 131 -1.57 -11.24 -22.69
CA VAL A 131 -0.82 -12.50 -22.63
C VAL A 131 0.65 -12.30 -23.02
N ALA A 132 0.93 -11.44 -24.00
CA ALA A 132 2.30 -11.07 -24.35
C ALA A 132 3.00 -10.32 -23.21
N ALA A 133 2.28 -9.41 -22.54
CA ALA A 133 2.77 -8.70 -21.37
C ALA A 133 3.03 -9.63 -20.18
N GLU A 134 2.19 -10.63 -19.95
CA GLU A 134 2.41 -11.67 -18.93
C GLU A 134 3.68 -12.47 -19.21
N LYS A 135 3.90 -12.91 -20.46
CA LYS A 135 5.12 -13.64 -20.83
C LYS A 135 6.39 -12.81 -20.62
N LEU A 136 6.34 -11.51 -20.90
CA LEU A 136 7.42 -10.58 -20.60
C LEU A 136 7.59 -10.35 -19.09
N ALA A 137 6.49 -10.33 -18.33
CA ALA A 137 6.52 -10.22 -16.87
C ALA A 137 6.99 -11.51 -16.16
N LEU A 138 6.91 -12.66 -16.82
CA LEU A 138 7.46 -13.93 -16.32
C LEU A 138 8.93 -14.15 -16.72
N ALA A 139 9.49 -13.30 -17.59
CA ALA A 139 10.89 -13.39 -17.95
C ALA A 139 11.77 -13.11 -16.71
N PRO A 140 12.90 -13.83 -16.56
CA PRO A 140 13.80 -13.63 -15.43
C PRO A 140 14.44 -12.25 -15.51
N VAL A 141 13.99 -11.34 -14.65
CA VAL A 141 14.57 -10.01 -14.52
C VAL A 141 15.57 -10.05 -13.37
N THR A 142 16.86 -9.89 -13.69
CA THR A 142 17.88 -9.62 -12.69
C THR A 142 17.81 -8.15 -12.34
N LEU A 143 17.27 -7.80 -11.17
CA LEU A 143 17.27 -6.42 -10.69
C LEU A 143 18.69 -6.01 -10.31
N THR A 144 19.18 -4.94 -10.93
CA THR A 144 20.40 -4.26 -10.49
C THR A 144 20.14 -3.45 -9.22
N PHE A 145 21.20 -3.16 -8.46
CA PHE A 145 21.08 -2.35 -7.24
C PHE A 145 20.49 -0.95 -7.50
N THR A 146 20.79 -0.36 -8.65
CA THR A 146 20.25 0.94 -9.06
C THR A 146 18.75 0.87 -9.33
N GLU A 147 18.27 -0.19 -9.99
CA GLU A 147 16.84 -0.41 -10.22
C GLU A 147 16.09 -0.65 -8.90
N LEU A 148 16.70 -1.39 -7.98
CA LEU A 148 16.15 -1.60 -6.64
C LEU A 148 15.97 -0.27 -5.90
N LEU A 149 16.98 0.61 -5.89
CA LEU A 149 16.89 1.94 -5.27
C LEU A 149 15.80 2.81 -5.93
N MET A 150 15.72 2.78 -7.26
CA MET A 150 14.68 3.50 -8.00
C MET A 150 13.28 2.98 -7.65
N ASN A 151 13.10 1.67 -7.55
CA ASN A 151 11.83 1.07 -7.15
C ASN A 151 11.47 1.43 -5.70
N MET A 152 12.42 1.39 -4.77
CA MET A 152 12.21 1.83 -3.38
C MET A 152 11.74 3.28 -3.31
N ALA A 153 12.40 4.18 -4.07
CA ALA A 153 12.03 5.58 -4.12
C ALA A 153 10.64 5.77 -4.74
N PHE A 154 10.36 5.10 -5.85
CA PHE A 154 9.08 5.17 -6.53
C PHE A 154 7.94 4.65 -5.65
N SER A 155 8.06 3.41 -5.16
CA SER A 155 7.07 2.80 -4.27
C SER A 155 6.88 3.64 -3.00
N GLY A 156 7.95 4.11 -2.36
CA GLY A 156 7.86 4.99 -1.19
C GLY A 156 7.11 6.30 -1.46
N ILE A 157 7.42 6.99 -2.56
CA ILE A 157 6.78 8.26 -2.94
C ILE A 157 5.31 8.08 -3.29
N PHE A 158 4.93 6.99 -3.97
CA PHE A 158 3.55 6.73 -4.34
C PHE A 158 2.71 6.18 -3.19
N TYR A 159 3.29 5.33 -2.34
CA TYR A 159 2.56 4.69 -1.24
C TYR A 159 2.30 5.66 -0.10
N ALA A 160 3.23 6.59 0.16
CA ALA A 160 3.11 7.62 1.20
C ALA A 160 1.79 8.42 1.13
N PRO A 161 1.48 9.17 0.07
CA PRO A 161 0.26 9.98 0.03
C PRO A 161 -1.01 9.14 0.13
N ILE A 162 -1.01 7.91 -0.42
CA ILE A 162 -2.17 7.01 -0.39
C ILE A 162 -2.44 6.50 1.02
N ALA A 163 -1.40 6.02 1.71
CA ALA A 163 -1.49 5.64 3.13
C ALA A 163 -1.83 6.85 4.02
N GLY A 164 -1.30 8.04 3.70
CA GLY A 164 -1.63 9.30 4.35
C GLY A 164 -3.11 9.66 4.25
N LEU A 165 -3.70 9.54 3.06
CA LEU A 165 -5.15 9.72 2.86
C LEU A 165 -5.97 8.72 3.68
N GLY A 166 -5.50 7.47 3.76
CA GLY A 166 -6.08 6.45 4.64
C GLY A 166 -6.06 6.87 6.12
N GLY A 167 -4.92 7.38 6.59
CA GLY A 167 -4.78 7.90 7.95
C GLY A 167 -5.73 9.07 8.26
N ALA A 168 -5.83 10.04 7.34
CA ALA A 168 -6.76 11.15 7.47
C ALA A 168 -8.24 10.69 7.46
N TYR A 169 -8.55 9.67 6.66
CA TYR A 169 -9.87 9.06 6.64
C TYR A 169 -10.23 8.39 7.97
N ALA A 170 -9.28 7.70 8.62
CA ALA A 170 -9.50 7.11 9.95
C ALA A 170 -9.93 8.16 10.98
N VAL A 171 -9.24 9.31 11.02
CA VAL A 171 -9.63 10.43 11.89
C VAL A 171 -11.02 10.96 11.55
N ARG A 172 -11.34 11.11 10.25
CA ARG A 172 -12.67 11.56 9.82
C ARG A 172 -13.77 10.62 10.33
N ARG A 173 -13.54 9.31 10.21
CA ARG A 173 -14.48 8.28 10.64
C ARG A 173 -14.69 8.32 12.15
N LEU A 174 -13.62 8.38 12.93
CA LEU A 174 -13.69 8.43 14.39
C LEU A 174 -14.39 9.70 14.89
N LYS A 175 -14.09 10.86 14.31
CA LYS A 175 -14.79 12.12 14.63
C LYS A 175 -16.30 12.04 14.36
N ARG A 176 -16.70 11.41 13.24
CA ARG A 176 -18.12 11.21 12.90
C ARG A 176 -18.82 10.21 13.84
N GLN A 177 -18.10 9.23 14.36
CA GLN A 177 -18.66 8.28 15.33
C GLN A 177 -18.86 8.98 16.68
N ALA A 178 -17.88 9.76 17.13
CA ALA A 178 -17.97 10.52 18.38
C ALA A 178 -19.08 11.59 18.38
N SER A 179 -19.44 12.15 17.22
CA SER A 179 -20.53 13.13 17.11
C SER A 179 -21.93 12.52 17.04
N ARG A 180 -22.06 11.19 16.99
CA ARG A 180 -23.33 10.46 16.84
C ARG A 180 -23.74 9.69 18.11
N GLY A 181 -22.83 9.55 19.06
CA GLY A 181 -23.11 9.06 20.41
C GLY A 181 -23.32 10.23 21.36
#